data_AF-B7FFQ0-F1
#
_entry.id   AF-B7FFQ0-F1
#
_cell.length_a   1.000
_cell.length_b   1.000
_cell.length_c   1.000
_cell.angle_alpha   90.00
_cell.angle_beta   90.00
_cell.angle_gamma   90.00
#
_symmetry.space_group_name_H-M   'P 1'
#
loop_
_entity.id
_entity.type
_entity.pdbx_description
1 polymer ?
#
loop_
_entity_poly.entity_id
_entity_poly.type
_entity_poly.pdbx_seq_one_letter_code
_entity_poly.pdbx_strand_id
1 'polypeptide(L)'
;MVPHEAVSGIIGSSCASWIWNGKNLIDTGEDPAVSKRRKRSRFNAEIFGSVCYTFQQGRFSKKFGDLTRADARLDISSASGLAKKILNGFKSSSADIIEQPSASPRLNLIFQQQVAGPVVFRADSRISIDSLSRKHGISIEDFICSLNFYMDPNTSDMESGKIVAWYSPKRNEGMVELRLYEF
;
A
#
# COMPACT_ATOMS: atom_id res chain seq x y z
N MET A 1 29.56 -0.84 14.88
CA MET A 1 28.71 -1.55 13.87
C MET A 1 27.93 -0.48 13.14
N VAL A 2 28.08 -0.38 11.82
CA VAL A 2 27.52 0.74 11.04
C VAL A 2 26.03 0.46 10.77
N PRO A 3 25.12 1.42 11.03
CA PRO A 3 23.71 1.30 10.64
C PRO A 3 23.59 1.19 9.12
N HIS A 4 22.69 0.34 8.66
CA HIS A 4 22.32 0.26 7.25
C HIS A 4 21.11 1.15 6.99
N GLU A 5 21.31 2.17 6.17
CA GLU A 5 20.28 3.10 5.75
C GLU A 5 20.08 2.97 4.25
N ALA A 6 18.82 2.86 3.81
CA ALA A 6 18.50 2.85 2.39
C ALA A 6 17.20 3.61 2.12
N VAL A 7 17.24 4.39 1.05
CA VAL A 7 16.07 5.09 0.49
C VAL A 7 15.77 4.47 -0.86
N SER A 8 14.51 4.07 -1.07
CA SER A 8 14.05 3.49 -2.32
C SER A 8 12.74 4.14 -2.76
N GLY A 9 12.49 4.14 -4.06
CA GLY A 9 11.30 4.72 -4.65
C GLY A 9 10.83 3.92 -5.85
N ILE A 10 9.52 3.87 -6.04
CA ILE A 10 8.86 3.22 -7.18
C ILE A 10 7.88 4.24 -7.76
N ILE A 11 7.85 4.33 -9.09
CA ILE A 11 6.86 5.11 -9.84
C ILE A 11 6.26 4.23 -10.91
N GLY A 12 4.95 4.32 -11.10
CA GLY A 12 4.19 3.55 -12.06
C GLY A 12 3.06 4.38 -12.68
N SER A 13 2.51 3.90 -13.78
CA SER A 13 1.39 4.54 -14.45
C SER A 13 0.37 3.52 -14.93
N SER A 14 -0.91 3.91 -14.91
CA SER A 14 -2.03 3.16 -15.46
C SER A 14 -2.71 3.98 -16.55
N CYS A 15 -3.14 3.31 -17.63
CA CYS A 15 -3.81 3.95 -18.75
C CYS A 15 -4.98 3.08 -19.21
N ALA A 16 -6.17 3.68 -19.34
CA ALA A 16 -7.39 3.00 -19.76
C ALA A 16 -8.06 3.78 -20.90
N SER A 17 -8.43 3.07 -21.97
CA SER A 17 -9.17 3.62 -23.10
C SER A 17 -10.42 2.78 -23.37
N TRP A 18 -11.55 3.44 -23.60
CA TRP A 18 -12.81 2.78 -23.95
C TRP A 18 -13.10 3.02 -25.43
N ILE A 19 -13.04 1.95 -26.23
CA ILE A 19 -13.40 1.97 -27.64
C ILE A 19 -14.84 1.46 -27.76
N TRP A 20 -15.79 2.37 -28.01
CA TRP A 20 -17.17 2.01 -28.29
C TRP A 20 -17.33 1.66 -29.77
N ASN A 21 -17.56 0.40 -30.09
CA ASN A 21 -17.85 -0.05 -31.46
C ASN A 21 -19.36 0.09 -31.73
N GLY A 22 -19.78 1.26 -32.21
CA GLY A 22 -21.17 1.50 -32.59
C GLY A 22 -21.48 0.86 -33.94
N LYS A 23 -21.83 -0.43 -33.97
CA LYS A 23 -22.45 -1.07 -35.13
C LYS A 23 -23.95 -1.23 -34.89
N ASN A 24 -24.73 -0.19 -35.21
CA ASN A 24 -26.13 -0.35 -35.59
C ASN A 24 -26.24 0.20 -37.01
N LEU A 25 -26.08 -0.67 -38.00
CA LEU A 25 -26.41 -0.39 -39.40
C LEU A 25 -27.59 -1.28 -39.77
N ILE A 26 -28.80 -0.79 -39.51
CA ILE A 26 -29.95 -1.02 -40.40
C ILE A 26 -30.62 0.35 -40.51
N ASP A 27 -30.42 0.95 -41.67
CA ASP A 27 -30.99 2.20 -42.13
C ASP A 27 -32.33 1.89 -42.80
N THR A 28 -33.43 2.37 -42.24
CA THR A 28 -34.67 2.55 -42.99
C THR A 28 -35.40 3.76 -42.41
N GLY A 29 -35.40 4.86 -43.16
CA GLY A 29 -36.38 5.93 -43.01
C GLY A 29 -35.82 7.31 -42.64
N GLU A 30 -35.27 8.02 -43.64
CA GLU A 30 -35.48 9.46 -43.92
C GLU A 30 -35.67 10.44 -42.73
N ASP A 31 -34.59 11.16 -42.36
CA ASP A 31 -34.66 12.52 -41.80
C ASP A 31 -33.27 13.25 -41.85
N PRO A 32 -33.17 14.50 -42.37
CA PRO A 32 -31.90 15.20 -42.58
C PRO A 32 -31.51 16.05 -41.36
N ALA A 33 -31.21 15.42 -40.23
CA ALA A 33 -30.56 16.09 -39.10
C ALA A 33 -29.69 15.11 -38.31
N VAL A 34 -28.80 14.41 -39.02
CA VAL A 34 -27.80 13.53 -38.42
C VAL A 34 -26.80 14.37 -37.64
N SER A 35 -27.14 14.70 -36.39
CA SER A 35 -26.17 15.09 -35.39
C SER A 35 -25.24 13.89 -35.14
N LYS A 36 -24.16 13.82 -35.92
CA LYS A 36 -23.01 12.95 -35.65
C LYS A 36 -22.39 13.38 -34.32
N ARG A 37 -23.03 13.04 -33.19
CA ARG A 37 -22.40 13.03 -31.88
C ARG A 37 -21.31 11.98 -31.97
N ARG A 38 -20.09 12.38 -32.35
CA ARG A 38 -18.88 11.59 -32.17
C ARG A 38 -18.83 11.20 -30.69
N LYS A 39 -19.23 9.97 -30.37
CA LYS A 39 -19.04 9.39 -29.04
C LYS A 39 -17.53 9.34 -28.82
N ARG A 40 -17.01 10.34 -28.11
CA ARG A 40 -15.60 10.44 -27.72
C ARG A 40 -15.24 9.20 -26.92
N SER A 41 -14.21 8.47 -27.37
CA SER A 41 -13.54 7.45 -26.57
C SER A 41 -13.10 8.07 -25.25
N ARG A 42 -13.44 7.46 -24.12
CA ARG A 42 -12.97 7.89 -22.80
C ARG A 42 -11.54 7.37 -22.62
N PHE A 43 -10.58 8.27 -22.50
CA PHE A 43 -9.19 7.97 -22.18
C PHE A 43 -8.88 8.49 -20.77
N ASN A 44 -8.32 7.65 -19.91
CA ASN A 44 -7.89 8.00 -18.57
C ASN A 44 -6.44 7.53 -18.39
N ALA A 45 -5.60 8.36 -17.78
CA ALA A 45 -4.24 7.99 -17.39
C ALA A 45 -3.98 8.48 -15.96
N GLU A 46 -3.34 7.66 -15.15
CA GLU A 46 -2.99 7.94 -13.77
C GLU A 46 -1.56 7.52 -13.48
N ILE A 47 -0.88 8.26 -12.60
CA ILE A 47 0.46 7.94 -12.10
C ILE A 47 0.30 7.58 -10.63
N PHE A 48 1.00 6.55 -10.18
CA PHE A 48 1.07 6.14 -8.79
C PHE A 48 2.54 5.94 -8.42
N GLY A 49 2.85 5.95 -7.13
CA GLY A 49 4.22 5.74 -6.69
C GLY A 49 4.33 5.55 -5.20
N SER A 50 5.51 5.15 -4.77
CA SER A 50 5.82 4.95 -3.36
C SER A 50 7.26 5.29 -3.06
N VAL A 51 7.53 5.87 -1.89
CA VAL A 51 8.88 6.10 -1.37
C VAL A 51 9.01 5.34 -0.06
N CYS A 52 10.10 4.60 0.11
CA CYS A 52 10.39 3.82 1.30
C CYS A 52 11.77 4.20 1.86
N TYR A 53 11.79 4.56 3.14
CA TYR A 53 12.99 4.75 3.93
C TYR A 53 13.15 3.54 4.85
N THR A 54 14.35 2.95 4.88
CA THR A 54 14.64 1.79 5.70
C THR A 54 15.89 2.07 6.53
N PHE A 55 15.78 1.82 7.83
CA PHE A 55 16.87 1.92 8.79
C PHE A 55 17.00 0.57 9.48
N GLN A 56 18.18 -0.03 9.42
CA GLN A 56 18.47 -1.29 10.09
C GLN A 56 19.78 -1.17 10.87
N GLN A 57 19.69 -1.39 12.16
CA GLN A 57 20.83 -1.60 13.05
C GLN A 57 20.86 -3.08 13.44
N GLY A 58 21.95 -3.79 13.17
CA GLY A 58 22.04 -5.21 13.53
C GLY A 58 22.18 -6.19 12.39
N ARG A 59 22.63 -7.41 12.72
CA ARG A 59 22.84 -8.50 11.75
C ARG A 59 22.33 -9.86 12.26
N PHE A 60 21.45 -9.85 13.28
CA PHE A 60 20.87 -11.06 13.87
C PHE A 60 21.91 -12.09 14.35
N SER A 61 23.10 -11.63 14.71
CA SER A 61 24.25 -12.47 15.05
C SER A 61 24.39 -12.69 16.56
N LYS A 62 23.78 -11.81 17.39
CA LYS A 62 23.80 -11.95 18.85
C LYS A 62 22.49 -12.53 19.36
N LYS A 63 22.56 -13.15 20.54
CA LYS A 63 21.42 -13.81 21.19
C LYS A 63 20.34 -12.84 21.65
N PHE A 64 20.62 -11.55 21.83
CA PHE A 64 19.62 -10.59 22.33
C PHE A 64 19.85 -9.21 21.72
N GLY A 65 18.76 -8.55 21.34
CA GLY A 65 18.75 -7.14 20.94
C GLY A 65 19.70 -6.79 19.79
N ASP A 66 20.05 -7.74 18.92
CA ASP A 66 21.02 -7.47 17.87
C ASP A 66 20.40 -6.70 16.72
N LEU A 67 19.16 -7.06 16.33
CA LEU A 67 18.46 -6.46 15.20
C LEU A 67 17.34 -5.53 15.64
N THR A 68 17.47 -4.27 15.23
CA THR A 68 16.41 -3.25 15.24
C THR A 68 16.28 -2.73 13.81
N ARG A 69 15.08 -2.80 13.24
CA ARG A 69 14.78 -2.30 11.91
C ARG A 69 13.51 -1.47 11.95
N ALA A 70 13.55 -0.33 11.28
CA ALA A 70 12.43 0.56 11.08
C ALA A 70 12.31 0.85 9.58
N ASP A 71 11.14 0.62 9.00
CA ASP A 71 10.83 0.97 7.62
C ASP A 71 9.65 1.95 7.61
N ALA A 72 9.76 3.02 6.84
CA ALA A 72 8.71 4.01 6.65
C ALA A 72 8.44 4.17 5.15
N ARG A 73 7.24 3.79 4.72
CA ARG A 73 6.84 3.79 3.32
C ARG A 73 5.63 4.69 3.09
N LEU A 74 5.79 5.69 2.24
CA LEU A 74 4.72 6.56 1.77
C LEU A 74 4.26 6.10 0.38
N ASP A 75 3.01 5.65 0.29
CA ASP A 75 2.34 5.26 -0.96
C ASP A 75 1.38 6.35 -1.43
N ILE A 76 1.46 6.68 -2.72
CA ILE A 76 0.57 7.59 -3.44
C ILE A 76 -0.13 6.78 -4.53
N SER A 77 -1.40 6.45 -4.28
CA SER A 77 -2.20 5.60 -5.17
C SER A 77 -2.64 6.28 -6.47
N SER A 78 -2.79 7.61 -6.48
CA SER A 78 -3.11 8.39 -7.69
C SER A 78 -2.63 9.84 -7.57
N ALA A 79 -1.65 10.21 -8.39
CA ALA A 79 -1.08 11.56 -8.42
C ALA A 79 -2.10 12.59 -8.90
N SER A 80 -2.93 12.24 -9.90
CA SER A 80 -3.98 13.13 -10.41
C SER A 80 -5.10 13.32 -9.39
N GLY A 81 -5.48 12.24 -8.68
CA GLY A 81 -6.42 12.30 -7.57
C GLY A 81 -5.90 13.17 -6.43
N LEU A 82 -4.64 12.98 -6.02
CA LEU A 82 -3.99 13.74 -4.96
C LEU A 82 -3.86 15.23 -5.33
N ALA A 83 -3.43 15.55 -6.56
CA ALA A 83 -3.34 16.92 -7.05
C ALA A 83 -4.70 17.62 -7.08
N LYS A 84 -5.76 16.93 -7.55
CA LYS A 84 -7.13 17.44 -7.50
C LYS A 84 -7.57 17.70 -6.06
N LYS A 85 -7.28 16.78 -5.14
CA LYS A 85 -7.61 16.92 -3.72
C LYS A 85 -6.94 18.18 -3.14
N ILE A 86 -5.64 18.36 -3.38
CA ILE A 86 -4.87 19.53 -2.89
C ILE A 86 -5.47 20.81 -3.49
N LEU A 87 -5.65 20.86 -4.81
CA LEU A 87 -6.16 22.04 -5.51
C LEU A 87 -7.59 22.43 -5.08
N ASN A 88 -8.46 21.42 -4.90
CA ASN A 88 -9.86 21.63 -4.52
C ASN A 88 -10.03 21.88 -3.02
N GLY A 89 -9.15 21.37 -2.15
CA GLY A 89 -9.19 21.70 -0.72
C GLY A 89 -8.92 23.18 -0.41
N PHE A 90 -8.25 23.90 -1.33
CA PHE A 90 -8.12 25.36 -1.27
C PHE A 90 -9.33 26.12 -1.82
N LYS A 91 -10.22 25.47 -2.59
CA LYS A 91 -11.41 26.08 -3.20
C LYS A 91 -12.66 25.37 -2.68
N SER A 92 -13.15 25.79 -1.51
CA SER A 92 -14.40 25.28 -0.95
C SER A 92 -15.59 25.57 -1.86
N SER A 93 -16.14 24.55 -2.53
CA SER A 93 -17.57 24.48 -2.82
C SER A 93 -18.03 23.03 -2.83
N SER A 94 -19.09 22.77 -2.08
CA SER A 94 -19.66 21.48 -1.68
C SER A 94 -20.36 20.69 -2.81
N ALA A 95 -19.91 20.77 -4.06
CA ALA A 95 -20.56 20.08 -5.17
C ALA A 95 -19.52 19.28 -5.98
N ASP A 96 -19.82 17.99 -6.20
CA ASP A 96 -19.05 17.01 -6.97
C ASP A 96 -17.78 16.43 -6.32
N ILE A 97 -17.85 16.11 -5.03
CA ILE A 97 -17.01 15.04 -4.48
C ILE A 97 -17.63 13.71 -4.91
N ILE A 98 -17.42 13.30 -6.17
CA ILE A 98 -17.35 11.87 -6.45
C ILE A 98 -16.12 11.42 -5.66
N GLU A 99 -16.37 10.89 -4.46
CA GLU A 99 -15.37 10.31 -3.60
C GLU A 99 -14.56 9.31 -4.42
N GLN A 100 -13.35 9.69 -4.81
CA GLN A 100 -12.31 8.76 -5.22
C GLN A 100 -11.51 8.47 -3.96
N PRO A 101 -11.92 7.49 -3.13
CA PRO A 101 -11.17 7.06 -1.93
C PRO A 101 -9.76 6.55 -2.28
N SER A 102 -9.46 6.36 -3.57
CA SER A 102 -8.16 5.97 -4.11
C SER A 102 -7.09 7.07 -4.09
N ALA A 103 -7.43 8.33 -3.76
CA ALA A 103 -6.50 9.45 -3.88
C ALA A 103 -5.77 9.84 -2.58
N SER A 104 -6.09 9.24 -1.43
CA SER A 104 -5.41 9.54 -0.17
C SER A 104 -4.03 8.86 -0.12
N PRO A 105 -2.96 9.60 0.23
CA PRO A 105 -1.67 8.99 0.48
C PRO A 105 -1.75 8.11 1.73
N ARG A 106 -1.00 7.01 1.72
CA ARG A 106 -0.92 6.05 2.82
C ARG A 106 0.51 5.95 3.32
N LEU A 107 0.69 5.98 4.63
CA LEU A 107 1.96 5.78 5.30
C LEU A 107 1.94 4.42 5.98
N ASN A 108 2.82 3.52 5.57
CA ASN A 108 3.07 2.25 6.24
C ASN A 108 4.34 2.39 7.09
N LEU A 109 4.25 2.07 8.38
CA LEU A 109 5.37 2.08 9.31
C LEU A 109 5.58 0.65 9.81
N ILE A 110 6.76 0.11 9.60
CA ILE A 110 7.14 -1.22 10.08
C ILE A 110 8.25 -1.05 11.09
N PHE A 111 8.06 -1.65 12.26
CA PHE A 111 9.09 -1.77 13.27
C PHE A 111 9.37 -3.25 13.53
N GLN A 112 10.64 -3.62 13.56
CA GLN A 112 11.07 -4.98 13.79
C GLN A 112 12.20 -4.98 14.81
N GLN A 113 12.05 -5.78 15.86
CA GLN A 113 13.00 -5.91 16.95
C GLN A 113 13.23 -7.38 17.27
N GLN A 114 14.49 -7.80 17.29
CA GLN A 114 14.87 -9.07 17.89
C GLN A 114 14.69 -8.97 19.41
N VAL A 115 13.87 -9.86 19.96
CA VAL A 115 13.56 -9.91 21.39
C VAL A 115 14.59 -10.79 22.10
N ALA A 116 14.62 -12.07 21.74
CA ALA A 116 15.46 -13.06 22.39
C ALA A 116 15.73 -14.24 21.45
N GLY A 117 16.99 -14.64 21.33
CA GLY A 117 17.45 -15.70 20.44
C GLY A 117 16.86 -15.56 19.03
N PRO A 118 16.14 -16.57 18.53
CA PRO A 118 15.52 -16.54 17.21
C PRO A 118 14.15 -15.84 17.17
N VAL A 119 13.74 -15.16 18.24
CA VAL A 119 12.44 -14.50 18.33
C VAL A 119 12.54 -13.06 17.85
N VAL A 120 11.68 -12.71 16.89
CA VAL A 120 11.56 -11.36 16.33
C VAL A 120 10.15 -10.86 16.46
N PHE A 121 10.00 -9.77 17.18
CA PHE A 121 8.77 -9.00 17.19
C PHE A 121 8.75 -8.05 16.00
N ARG A 122 7.64 -8.00 15.28
CA ARG A 122 7.42 -7.02 14.22
C ARG A 122 6.03 -6.41 14.37
N ALA A 123 5.97 -5.09 14.38
CA ALA A 123 4.75 -4.31 14.32
C ALA A 123 4.67 -3.60 12.97
N ASP A 124 3.50 -3.65 12.33
CA ASP A 124 3.21 -2.98 11.07
C ASP A 124 1.98 -2.08 11.28
N SER A 125 2.08 -0.81 10.90
CA SER A 125 0.98 0.15 10.99
C SER A 125 0.74 0.77 9.63
N ARG A 126 -0.52 0.72 9.19
CA ARG A 126 -0.98 1.39 7.98
C ARG A 126 -1.83 2.58 8.36
N ILE A 127 -1.41 3.76 7.92
CA ILE A 127 -2.02 5.04 8.26
C ILE A 127 -2.48 5.71 6.98
N SER A 128 -3.74 6.12 6.89
CA SER A 128 -4.20 6.99 5.82
C SER A 128 -4.10 8.44 6.23
N ILE A 129 -3.62 9.26 5.31
CA ILE A 129 -3.48 10.70 5.49
C ILE A 129 -4.59 11.36 4.69
N ASP A 130 -5.70 11.66 5.34
CA ASP A 130 -6.77 12.47 4.75
C ASP A 130 -6.56 13.95 5.10
N SER A 131 -5.71 14.64 4.34
CA SER A 131 -5.25 15.98 4.73
C SER A 131 -6.15 17.15 4.29
N LEU A 132 -7.34 16.91 3.72
CA LEU A 132 -8.05 17.97 2.96
C LEU A 132 -9.51 18.21 3.35
N SER A 133 -10.04 17.54 4.38
CA SER A 133 -11.33 17.90 4.97
C SER A 133 -11.10 18.49 6.36
N ARG A 134 -11.64 19.70 6.60
CA ARG A 134 -11.57 20.46 7.86
C ARG A 134 -12.05 19.68 9.12
N LYS A 135 -12.55 18.45 8.94
CA LYS A 135 -13.12 17.60 10.00
C LYS A 135 -12.47 16.23 10.19
N HIS A 136 -11.52 15.77 9.37
CA HIS A 136 -10.95 14.43 9.56
C HIS A 136 -9.42 14.41 9.42
N GLY A 137 -8.77 13.91 10.46
CA GLY A 137 -7.31 13.83 10.60
C GLY A 137 -6.75 12.45 10.24
N ILE A 138 -5.45 12.29 10.54
CA ILE A 138 -4.68 11.04 10.41
C ILE A 138 -5.52 9.87 10.94
N SER A 139 -5.79 8.86 10.11
CA SER A 139 -6.56 7.70 10.52
C SER A 139 -5.74 6.42 10.36
N ILE A 140 -5.65 5.63 11.43
CA ILE A 140 -4.96 4.34 11.40
C ILE A 140 -5.89 3.37 10.68
N GLU A 141 -5.53 2.96 9.46
CA GLU A 141 -6.29 2.00 8.66
C GLU A 141 -6.14 0.59 9.21
N ASP A 142 -4.93 0.21 9.62
CA ASP A 142 -4.63 -1.11 10.12
C ASP A 142 -3.42 -1.10 11.05
N PHE A 143 -3.37 -2.08 11.94
CA PHE A 143 -2.24 -2.34 12.82
C PHE A 143 -2.10 -3.84 13.00
N ILE A 144 -0.92 -4.38 12.74
CA ILE A 144 -0.62 -5.80 12.79
C ILE A 144 0.60 -6.00 13.69
N CYS A 145 0.44 -6.81 14.72
CA CYS A 145 1.54 -7.32 15.53
C CYS A 145 1.90 -8.72 15.04
N SER A 146 3.18 -9.03 14.98
CA SER A 146 3.68 -10.34 14.59
C SER A 146 4.86 -10.77 15.44
N LEU A 147 4.92 -12.07 15.71
CA LEU A 147 6.01 -12.73 16.38
C LEU A 147 6.54 -13.81 15.43
N ASN A 148 7.79 -13.66 15.02
CA ASN A 148 8.48 -14.62 14.17
C ASN A 148 9.45 -15.41 15.04
N PHE A 149 9.38 -16.74 14.97
CA PHE A 149 10.30 -17.65 15.62
C PHE A 149 11.06 -18.41 14.54
N TYR A 150 12.37 -18.25 14.49
CA TYR A 150 13.23 -19.00 13.57
C TYR A 150 13.72 -20.29 14.25
N MET A 151 13.59 -21.43 13.57
CA MET A 151 14.09 -22.72 14.07
C MET A 151 15.54 -22.88 13.62
N ASP A 152 16.42 -23.24 14.56
CA ASP A 152 17.82 -23.51 14.25
C ASP A 152 17.96 -24.94 13.66
N PRO A 153 18.51 -25.09 12.44
CA PRO A 153 18.69 -26.40 11.79
C PRO A 153 19.65 -27.33 12.53
N ASN A 154 20.44 -26.86 13.50
CA ASN A 154 21.40 -27.71 14.23
C ASN A 154 20.80 -28.46 15.44
N THR A 155 19.55 -28.18 15.81
CA THR A 155 18.95 -28.71 17.06
C THR A 155 17.90 -29.79 16.86
N SER A 156 17.46 -30.03 15.62
CA SER A 156 16.43 -31.02 15.28
C SER A 156 16.62 -31.43 13.82
N ASP A 157 16.36 -32.68 13.46
CA ASP A 157 16.42 -33.23 12.08
C ASP A 157 15.48 -32.55 11.06
N MET A 158 14.92 -31.39 11.40
CA MET A 158 14.08 -30.57 10.53
C MET A 158 14.94 -29.55 9.77
N GLU A 159 14.84 -29.56 8.44
CA GLU A 159 15.30 -28.47 7.58
C GLU A 159 14.71 -27.12 8.05
N SER A 160 15.55 -26.07 7.98
CA SER A 160 15.27 -24.68 8.38
C SER A 160 13.79 -24.27 8.21
N GLY A 161 13.19 -23.76 9.29
CA GLY A 161 11.79 -23.35 9.33
C GLY A 161 11.56 -22.10 10.18
N LYS A 162 10.43 -21.42 9.95
CA LYS A 162 9.98 -20.29 10.77
C LYS A 162 8.50 -20.40 11.11
N ILE A 163 8.16 -20.10 12.35
CA ILE A 163 6.77 -19.89 12.78
C ILE A 163 6.52 -18.39 12.77
N VAL A 164 5.43 -17.97 12.15
CA VAL A 164 4.97 -16.58 12.13
C VAL A 164 3.57 -16.53 12.72
N ALA A 165 3.45 -15.97 13.92
CA ALA A 165 2.16 -15.64 14.50
C ALA A 165 1.87 -14.17 14.25
N TRP A 166 0.72 -13.83 13.67
CA TRP A 166 0.30 -12.44 13.49
C TRP A 166 -1.11 -12.22 14.04
N TYR A 167 -1.37 -11.00 14.48
CA TYR A 167 -2.65 -10.55 15.01
C TYR A 167 -2.90 -9.10 14.60
N SER A 168 -4.09 -8.81 14.07
CA SER A 168 -4.58 -7.46 13.82
C SER A 168 -5.65 -7.11 14.85
N PRO A 169 -5.36 -6.25 15.85
CA PRO A 169 -6.34 -5.84 16.85
C PRO A 169 -7.56 -5.15 16.23
N LYS A 170 -7.36 -4.43 15.13
CA LYS A 170 -8.43 -3.69 14.47
C LYS A 170 -9.43 -4.60 13.74
N ARG A 171 -8.94 -5.69 13.16
CA ARG A 171 -9.77 -6.70 12.49
C ARG A 171 -10.28 -7.76 13.47
N ASN A 172 -9.67 -7.84 14.66
CA ASN A 172 -9.86 -8.91 15.62
C ASN A 172 -9.59 -10.30 15.01
N GLU A 173 -8.55 -10.38 14.18
CA GLU A 173 -8.16 -11.57 13.44
C GLU A 173 -6.69 -11.88 13.70
N GLY A 174 -6.34 -13.16 13.72
CA GLY A 174 -4.96 -13.61 13.83
C GLY A 174 -4.77 -14.97 13.19
N MET A 175 -3.52 -15.28 12.87
CA MET A 175 -3.14 -16.55 12.27
C MET A 175 -1.75 -16.93 12.74
N VAL A 176 -1.50 -18.24 12.78
CA VAL A 176 -0.17 -18.81 12.98
C VAL A 176 0.18 -19.60 11.73
N GLU A 177 1.26 -19.19 11.07
CA GLU A 177 1.82 -19.85 9.91
C GLU A 177 3.09 -20.59 10.31
N LEU A 178 3.18 -21.88 9.96
CA LEU A 178 4.43 -22.62 9.97
C LEU A 178 4.96 -22.67 8.54
N ARG A 179 6.16 -22.15 8.32
CA ARG A 179 6.87 -22.18 7.04
C ARG A 179 8.10 -23.05 7.19
N LEU A 180 8.15 -24.14 6.43
CA LEU A 180 9.26 -25.10 6.41
C LEU A 180 9.97 -25.00 5.06
N TYR A 181 11.26 -25.34 5.00
CA TYR A 181 12.05 -25.35 3.76
C TYR A 181 12.17 -23.97 3.08
N GLU A 182 12.16 -22.88 3.86
CA GLU A 182 12.59 -21.56 3.36
C GLU A 182 14.11 -21.48 3.52
N PHE A 183 14.83 -21.68 2.40
CA PHE A 183 16.29 -21.56 2.28
C PHE A 183 16.69 -20.13 1.90
#